data_AF-A0A090W4A0-F1
#
_entry.id   AF-A0A090W4A0-F1
#
_cell.length_a   1.000
_cell.length_b   1.000
_cell.length_c   1.000
_cell.angle_alpha   90.00
_cell.angle_beta   90.00
_cell.angle_gamma   90.00
#
_symmetry.space_group_name_H-M   'P 1'
#
loop_
_entity.id
_entity.type
_entity.pdbx_description
1 polymer ?
#
loop_
_entity_poly.entity_id
_entity_poly.type
_entity_poly.pdbx_seq_one_letter_code
_entity_poly.pdbx_strand_id
1 'polypeptide(L)' 'MSQDQKQLDEKLEIYIPNGPRLGTNVIEAKGVAKGYGDKLLYDNLNFNLPQAGIVGIIGLMVLVKLQFLE' A
#
# COMPACT_ATOMS: atom_id res chain seq x y z
N MET A 1 35.27 14.55 9.84
CA MET A 1 34.23 14.65 8.80
C MET A 1 33.43 13.36 8.55
N SER A 2 33.86 12.14 8.96
CA SER A 2 33.05 10.91 8.72
C SER A 2 32.16 10.46 9.90
N GLN A 3 32.36 11.03 11.09
CA GLN A 3 31.61 10.65 12.29
C GLN A 3 30.25 11.35 12.37
N ASP A 4 30.16 12.59 11.90
CA ASP A 4 28.91 13.36 11.88
C ASP A 4 27.91 12.83 10.84
N GLN A 5 28.40 12.26 9.73
CA GLN A 5 27.56 11.69 8.67
C GLN A 5 26.78 10.46 9.15
N LYS A 6 27.43 9.58 9.92
CA LYS A 6 26.81 8.36 10.47
C LYS A 6 25.70 8.66 11.49
N GLN A 7 25.87 9.70 12.31
CA GLN A 7 24.86 10.12 13.28
C GLN A 7 23.62 10.76 12.62
N LEU A 8 23.80 11.37 11.44
CA LEU A 8 22.70 11.88 10.63
C LEU A 8 21.92 10.74 9.98
N ASP A 9 22.61 9.71 9.48
CA ASP A 9 21.99 8.54 8.86
C ASP A 9 21.15 7.74 9.88
N GLU A 10 21.64 7.52 11.09
CA GLU A 10 20.89 6.85 12.18
C GLU A 10 19.61 7.60 12.60
N LYS A 11 19.60 8.94 12.49
CA LYS A 11 18.42 9.75 12.79
C LYS A 11 17.35 9.72 11.70
N LEU A 12 17.71 9.28 10.49
CA LEU A 12 16.83 9.28 9.33
C LEU A 12 16.13 7.93 9.09
N GLU A 13 16.44 6.91 9.88
CA GLU A 13 15.74 5.63 9.82
C GLU A 13 14.36 5.72 10.50
N ILE A 14 13.30 5.64 9.69
CA ILE A 14 11.93 5.50 10.20
C ILE A 14 11.73 4.02 10.58
N TYR A 15 11.68 3.76 11.88
CA TYR A 15 11.34 2.44 12.40
C TYR A 15 9.84 2.14 12.21
N ILE A 16 9.52 1.14 11.40
CA ILE A 16 8.16 0.63 11.21
C ILE A 16 8.06 -0.72 11.93
N PRO A 17 7.26 -0.83 13.02
CA PRO A 17 7.08 -2.11 13.69
C PRO A 17 6.36 -3.09 12.77
N ASN A 18 6.61 -4.40 12.97
CA ASN A 18 5.92 -5.43 12.22
C ASN A 18 4.41 -5.40 12.54
N GLY A 19 3.58 -5.37 11.50
CA GLY A 19 2.13 -5.50 11.64
C GLY A 19 1.71 -6.89 12.14
N PRO A 20 0.44 -7.06 12.56
CA PRO A 20 -0.11 -8.37 12.88
C PRO A 20 -0.04 -9.31 11.68
N ARG A 21 -0.04 -10.62 11.92
CA ARG A 21 -0.01 -11.61 10.84
C ARG A 21 -1.27 -11.49 9.99
N LEU A 22 -1.13 -10.94 8.79
CA LEU A 22 -2.12 -11.04 7.72
C LEU A 22 -2.12 -12.51 7.28
N GLY A 23 -3.30 -13.15 7.25
CA GLY A 23 -3.45 -14.54 6.85
C GLY A 23 -3.02 -14.82 5.40
N THR A 24 -3.45 -15.95 4.84
CA THR A 24 -3.03 -16.37 3.49
C THR A 24 -3.55 -15.50 2.35
N ASN A 25 -4.71 -14.85 2.51
CA ASN A 25 -5.26 -13.89 1.56
C ASN A 25 -5.15 -12.48 2.14
N VAL A 26 -4.28 -11.64 1.55
CA VAL A 26 -4.00 -10.30 2.07
C VAL A 26 -4.94 -9.26 1.44
N ILE A 27 -5.05 -9.24 0.11
CA ILE A 27 -6.04 -8.41 -0.60
C ILE A 27 -6.55 -9.21 -1.81
N GLU A 28 -7.87 -9.33 -1.93
CA GLU A 28 -8.51 -9.82 -3.16
C GLU A 28 -9.51 -8.77 -3.66
N ALA A 29 -9.31 -8.29 -4.87
CA ALA A 29 -10.18 -7.37 -5.58
C ALA A 29 -10.83 -8.10 -6.75
N LYS A 30 -12.16 -8.09 -6.79
CA LYS A 30 -12.96 -8.73 -7.84
C LYS A 30 -13.91 -7.72 -8.47
N GLY A 31 -13.86 -7.57 -9.79
CA GLY A 31 -14.77 -6.72 -10.55
C GLY A 31 -14.76 -5.25 -10.13
N VAL A 32 -13.63 -4.72 -9.65
CA VAL A 32 -13.56 -3.33 -9.18
C VAL A 32 -13.71 -2.37 -10.36
N ALA A 33 -14.70 -1.49 -10.27
CA ALA A 33 -14.87 -0.39 -11.18
C ALA A 33 -14.66 0.95 -10.45
N LYS A 34 -14.03 1.90 -11.13
CA LYS A 34 -13.79 3.25 -10.61
C LYS A 34 -14.02 4.27 -11.71
N GLY A 35 -14.76 5.33 -11.40
CA GLY A 35 -14.89 6.52 -12.24
C GLY A 35 -14.62 7.80 -11.45
N TYR A 36 -14.42 8.90 -12.16
CA TYR A 36 -14.32 10.27 -11.65
C TYR A 36 -15.12 11.20 -12.56
N GLY A 37 -16.24 11.73 -12.05
CA GLY A 37 -17.24 12.41 -12.86
C GLY A 37 -17.73 11.46 -13.97
N ASP A 38 -17.71 11.95 -15.21
CA ASP A 38 -18.11 11.19 -16.39
C ASP A 38 -17.01 10.26 -16.94
N LYS A 39 -15.82 10.27 -16.32
CA LYS A 39 -14.68 9.48 -16.78
C LYS A 39 -14.59 8.16 -16.02
N LEU A 40 -14.70 7.06 -16.75
CA LEU A 40 -14.34 5.73 -16.25
C LEU A 40 -12.81 5.62 -16.15
N LEU A 41 -12.31 5.32 -14.95
CA LEU A 41 -10.88 5.12 -14.68
C LEU A 41 -10.49 3.66 -14.88
N TYR A 42 -11.26 2.75 -14.29
CA TYR A 42 -11.08 1.31 -14.44
C TYR A 42 -12.43 0.60 -14.41
N ASP A 43 -12.55 -0.50 -15.12
CA ASP A 43 -13.74 -1.36 -15.12
C ASP A 43 -13.31 -2.83 -15.08
N ASN A 44 -14.06 -3.62 -14.32
CA ASN A 44 -13.82 -5.04 -14.08
C ASN A 44 -12.37 -5.38 -13.69
N LEU A 45 -11.75 -4.56 -12.83
CA LEU A 45 -10.39 -4.82 -12.34
C LEU A 45 -10.41 -5.97 -11.33
N ASN A 46 -9.63 -7.02 -11.63
CA ASN A 46 -9.42 -8.17 -10.76
C ASN A 46 -7.95 -8.21 -10.36
N PHE A 47 -7.66 -8.21 -9.05
CA PHE A 47 -6.30 -8.17 -8.51
C PHE A 47 -6.20 -8.99 -7.23
N ASN A 48 -5.08 -9.67 -7.03
CA ASN A 48 -4.77 -10.40 -5.82
C ASN A 48 -3.39 -10.00 -5.33
N LEU A 49 -3.28 -9.55 -4.08
CA LEU A 49 -2.03 -9.31 -3.39
C LEU A 49 -1.64 -10.56 -2.59
N PRO A 50 -0.58 -11.28 -2.98
CA PRO A 50 -0.07 -12.39 -2.19
C PRO A 50 0.54 -11.93 -0.86
N GLN A 51 0.70 -12.88 0.06
CA GLN A 51 1.36 -12.66 1.34
C GLN A 51 2.77 -12.05 1.17
N ALA A 52 3.10 -11.07 2.01
CA ALA A 52 4.35 -10.29 1.97
C ALA A 52 4.55 -9.46 0.67
N GLY A 53 3.54 -9.33 -0.18
CA GLY A 53 3.60 -8.46 -1.34
C GLY A 53 3.67 -6.99 -0.95
N ILE A 54 4.59 -6.25 -1.56
CA ILE A 54 4.69 -4.79 -1.43
C ILE A 54 3.88 -4.16 -2.55
N VAL A 55 2.95 -3.26 -2.21
CA VAL A 55 2.16 -2.49 -3.19
C VAL A 55 2.61 -1.05 -3.18
N GLY A 56 3.19 -0.60 -4.29
CA GLY A 56 3.40 0.82 -4.58
C GLY A 56 2.15 1.40 -5.23
N ILE A 57 1.56 2.42 -4.62
CA ILE A 57 0.43 3.15 -5.21
C ILE A 57 1.00 4.39 -5.91
N ILE A 58 0.79 4.49 -7.22
CA ILE A 58 1.23 5.63 -8.04
C ILE A 58 -0.01 6.30 -8.65
N GLY A 59 -0.26 7.56 -8.29
CA GLY A 59 -1.42 8.34 -8.75
C GLY A 59 -2.20 9.02 -7.61
N LEU A 60 -3.23 9.80 -7.94
CA LEU A 60 -4.12 10.42 -6.94
C LEU A 60 -4.85 9.29 -6.20
N MET A 61 -4.46 9.06 -4.95
CA MET A 61 -5.00 7.97 -4.14
C MET A 61 -6.47 8.23 -3.81
N VAL A 62 -7.38 7.56 -4.51
CA VAL A 62 -8.77 7.39 -4.07
C VAL A 62 -8.94 5.92 -3.69
N LEU A 63 -8.31 5.54 -2.58
CA LEU A 63 -8.56 4.25 -1.95
C LEU A 63 -10.00 4.28 -1.43
N VAL A 64 -10.90 3.59 -2.13
CA VAL A 64 -12.14 3.12 -1.52
C VAL A 64 -11.69 2.33 -0.31
N LYS A 65 -12.10 2.78 0.88
CA LYS A 65 -11.70 2.27 2.19
C LYS A 65 -11.53 0.75 2.14
N LEU A 66 -10.29 0.31 1.90
CA LEU A 66 -9.90 -1.08 2.07
C LEU A 66 -10.10 -1.28 3.56
N GLN A 67 -11.11 -2.08 3.87
CA GLN A 67 -11.49 -2.45 5.20
C GLN A 67 -10.29 -3.19 5.80
N PHE A 68 -9.33 -2.42 6.33
CA PHE A 68 -8.42 -2.88 7.34
C PHE A 68 -9.33 -3.40 8.43
N LEU A 69 -9.19 -4.70 8.67
CA LEU A 69 -9.75 -5.46 9.77
C LEU A 69 -10.03 -4.56 10.99
N GLU A 70 -11.24 -4.66 11.53
CA GLU A 70 -11.35 -4.70 13.00
C GLU A 70 -10.55 -5.89 13.52
#